data_AF-A0A075FUJ2-F1
#
_entry.id   AF-A0A075FUJ2-F1
#
_cell.length_a   1.000
_cell.length_b   1.000
_cell.length_c   1.000
_cell.angle_alpha   90.00
_cell.angle_beta   90.00
_cell.angle_gamma   90.00
#
_symmetry.space_group_name_H-M   'P 1'
#
loop_
_entity.id
_entity.type
_entity.pdbx_description
1 polymer ?
#
loop_
_entity_poly.entity_id
_entity_poly.type
_entity_poly.pdbx_seq_one_letter_code
_entity_poly.pdbx_strand_id
1 'polypeptide(L)'
;MSQLKNEIAHQLELERKEWKSLVYGHDMNLPYQGYERIGLKGCRSTEKRFEEYNINKYLDNTKTVLDIGSNMGLVSIYLTDYVKK
;
A
#
# COMPACT_ATOMS: atom_id res chain seq x y z
N MET A 1 14.85 2.03 -8.42
CA MET A 1 14.11 0.81 -7.99
C MET A 1 14.83 -0.01 -6.92
N SER A 2 16.15 -0.22 -7.01
CA SER A 2 16.91 -0.94 -5.97
C SER A 2 16.86 -0.25 -4.60
N GLN A 3 17.06 1.07 -4.57
CA GLN A 3 17.06 1.85 -3.32
C GLN A 3 15.74 1.76 -2.55
N LEU A 4 14.59 1.91 -3.23
CA LEU A 4 13.27 1.80 -2.58
C LEU A 4 13.04 0.41 -1.98
N LYS A 5 13.39 -0.65 -2.71
CA LYS A 5 13.25 -2.02 -2.21
C LYS A 5 14.15 -2.28 -0.99
N ASN A 6 15.37 -1.74 -1.00
CA ASN A 6 16.29 -1.84 0.12
C ASN A 6 15.77 -1.08 1.35
N GLU A 7 15.21 0.12 1.15
CA GLU A 7 14.63 0.91 2.23
C GLU A 7 13.44 0.18 2.86
N ILE A 8 12.52 -0.34 2.04
CA ILE A 8 11.38 -1.12 2.53
C ILE A 8 11.87 -2.36 3.30
N ALA A 9 12.86 -3.08 2.78
CA ALA A 9 13.42 -4.25 3.46
C ALA A 9 14.04 -3.88 4.82
N HIS A 10 14.75 -2.74 4.89
CA HIS A 10 15.32 -2.21 6.12
C HIS A 10 14.24 -1.85 7.14
N GLN A 11 13.18 -1.15 6.73
CA GLN A 11 12.07 -0.82 7.61
C GLN A 11 11.37 -2.07 8.15
N LEU A 12 11.14 -3.09 7.31
CA LEU A 12 10.57 -4.36 7.76
C LEU A 12 11.46 -5.08 8.78
N GLU A 13 12.78 -4.97 8.67
CA GLU A 13 13.71 -5.50 9.66
C GLU A 13 13.59 -4.78 11.01
N LEU A 14 13.49 -3.45 10.98
CA LEU A 14 13.27 -2.64 12.18
C LEU A 14 11.93 -2.97 12.83
N GLU A 15 10.84 -3.04 12.06
CA GLU A 15 9.51 -3.41 12.58
C GLU A 15 9.55 -4.77 13.28
N ARG A 16 10.20 -5.78 12.67
CA ARG A 16 10.34 -7.12 13.29
C ARG A 16 11.11 -7.10 14.60
N LYS A 17 12.15 -6.28 14.68
CA LYS A 17 13.01 -6.20 15.87
C LYS A 17 12.31 -5.48 17.02
N GLU A 18 11.62 -4.39 16.71
CA GLU A 18 11.12 -3.46 17.72
C GLU A 18 9.66 -3.73 18.12
N TRP A 19 8.84 -4.33 17.23
CA TRP A 19 7.41 -4.51 17.49
C TRP A 19 7.11 -5.90 18.04
N LYS A 20 6.65 -5.93 19.30
CA LYS A 20 6.44 -7.18 20.07
C LYS A 20 5.18 -7.97 19.68
N SER A 21 4.29 -7.40 18.88
CA SER A 21 3.06 -8.06 18.39
C SER A 21 2.48 -7.32 17.18
N LEU A 22 1.60 -7.99 16.42
CA LEU A 22 0.80 -7.41 15.33
C LEU A 22 1.60 -6.85 14.13
N VAL A 23 2.74 -7.46 13.79
CA VAL A 23 3.47 -7.15 12.55
C VAL A 23 2.77 -7.83 11.38
N TYR A 24 1.98 -7.07 10.63
CA TYR A 24 1.27 -7.60 9.46
C TYR A 24 2.26 -8.05 8.38
N GLY A 25 2.08 -9.27 7.87
CA GLY A 25 2.93 -9.82 6.81
C GLY A 25 4.25 -10.40 7.29
N HIS A 26 4.47 -10.46 8.60
CA HIS A 26 5.64 -11.06 9.24
C HIS A 26 5.99 -12.43 8.65
N ASP A 27 5.05 -13.37 8.66
CA ASP A 27 5.27 -14.76 8.25
C ASP A 27 5.52 -14.90 6.75
N MET A 28 5.16 -13.88 5.96
CA MET A 28 5.36 -13.85 4.51
C MET A 28 6.61 -13.06 4.11
N ASN A 29 7.30 -12.40 5.07
CA ASN A 29 8.40 -11.46 4.81
C ASN A 29 8.05 -10.41 3.75
N LEU A 30 6.82 -9.90 3.80
CA LEU A 30 6.29 -8.90 2.87
C LEU A 30 5.71 -7.73 3.67
N PRO A 31 5.77 -6.49 3.14
CA PRO A 31 5.04 -5.38 3.72
C PRO A 31 3.53 -5.63 3.66
N TYR A 32 2.77 -4.92 4.49
CA TYR A 32 1.32 -5.06 4.51
C TYR A 32 0.68 -4.65 3.18
N GLN A 33 1.00 -3.47 2.66
CA GLN A 33 0.49 -2.99 1.36
C GLN A 33 1.47 -3.31 0.22
N GLY A 34 0.92 -3.67 -0.94
CA GLY A 34 1.65 -3.84 -2.19
C GLY A 34 1.20 -2.81 -3.23
N TYR A 35 2.06 -2.58 -4.22
CA TYR A 35 1.77 -1.71 -5.35
C TYR A 35 2.37 -2.31 -6.62
N GLU A 36 1.50 -2.93 -7.42
CA GLU A 36 1.87 -3.74 -8.59
C GLU A 36 2.53 -2.89 -9.67
N ARG A 37 2.09 -1.64 -9.83
CA ARG A 37 2.64 -0.70 -10.82
C ARG A 37 4.16 -0.52 -10.74
N ILE A 38 4.73 -0.64 -9.54
CA ILE A 38 6.19 -0.53 -9.32
C ILE A 38 6.81 -1.88 -8.95
N GLY A 39 6.06 -2.98 -9.05
CA GLY A 39 6.52 -4.31 -8.67
C GLY A 39 6.83 -4.47 -7.18
N LEU A 40 6.16 -3.70 -6.31
CA LEU A 40 6.23 -3.85 -4.86
C LEU A 40 5.22 -4.90 -4.42
N LYS A 41 5.71 -6.09 -4.05
CA LYS A 41 4.87 -7.13 -3.47
C LYS A 41 4.52 -6.78 -2.03
N GLY A 42 3.27 -7.00 -1.65
CA GLY A 42 2.79 -6.87 -0.28
C GLY A 42 1.63 -7.83 -0.02
N CYS A 43 1.28 -8.02 1.25
CA CYS A 43 0.21 -8.93 1.68
C CYS A 43 -1.17 -8.53 1.17
N ARG A 44 -1.33 -7.25 0.85
CA ARG A 44 -2.54 -6.66 0.26
C ARG A 44 -2.16 -5.75 -0.90
N SER A 45 -2.36 -6.23 -2.12
CA SER A 45 -2.22 -5.43 -3.33
C SER A 45 -3.25 -4.29 -3.34
N THR A 46 -2.79 -3.08 -3.70
CA THR A 46 -3.65 -1.89 -3.77
C THR A 46 -4.61 -2.02 -4.94
N GLU A 47 -4.09 -2.32 -6.13
CA GLU A 47 -4.85 -2.42 -7.38
C GLU A 47 -5.92 -3.52 -7.29
N LYS A 48 -5.54 -4.73 -6.85
CA LYS A 48 -6.49 -5.85 -6.70
C LYS A 48 -7.63 -5.53 -5.75
N ARG A 49 -7.36 -4.83 -4.64
CA ARG A 49 -8.41 -4.45 -3.69
C ARG A 49 -9.46 -3.55 -4.34
N PHE A 50 -9.02 -2.60 -5.16
CA PHE A 50 -9.92 -1.69 -5.86
C PHE A 50 -10.80 -2.41 -6.88
N GLU A 51 -10.24 -3.40 -7.58
CA GLU A 51 -10.95 -4.27 -8.50
C GLU A 51 -11.96 -5.17 -7.76
N GLU A 52 -11.50 -5.95 -6.78
CA GLU A 52 -12.31 -6.93 -6.04
C GLU A 52 -13.47 -6.28 -5.29
N TYR A 53 -13.25 -5.11 -4.69
CA TYR A 53 -14.30 -4.38 -3.96
C TYR A 53 -15.10 -3.45 -4.88
N ASN A 54 -14.77 -3.41 -6.17
CA ASN A 54 -15.38 -2.53 -7.16
C ASN A 54 -15.44 -1.08 -6.65
N ILE A 55 -14.33 -0.58 -6.11
CA ILE A 55 -14.21 0.81 -5.62
C ILE A 55 -14.15 1.77 -6.80
N ASN A 56 -13.57 1.33 -7.92
CA ASN A 56 -13.36 2.13 -9.13
C ASN A 56 -14.64 2.82 -9.63
N LYS A 57 -15.83 2.21 -9.43
CA LYS A 57 -17.11 2.83 -9.84
C LYS A 57 -17.49 4.11 -9.08
N TYR A 58 -16.85 4.38 -7.95
CA TYR A 58 -17.10 5.58 -7.13
C TYR A 58 -16.09 6.70 -7.40
N LEU A 59 -15.08 6.45 -8.23
CA LEU A 59 -13.99 7.38 -8.48
C LEU A 59 -14.26 8.20 -9.75
N ASP A 60 -14.17 9.51 -9.63
CA ASP A 60 -14.13 10.42 -10.76
C ASP A 60 -13.36 11.70 -10.38
N ASN A 61 -12.97 12.47 -11.41
CA ASN A 61 -12.12 13.64 -11.26
C ASN A 61 -12.79 14.85 -10.58
N THR A 62 -14.07 14.74 -10.20
CA THR A 62 -14.81 15.75 -9.43
C THR A 62 -14.80 15.45 -7.93
N LYS A 63 -14.37 14.26 -7.51
CA LYS A 63 -14.35 13.83 -6.11
C LYS A 63 -13.05 14.22 -5.41
N THR A 64 -13.16 14.50 -4.12
CA THR A 64 -12.05 14.58 -3.16
C THR A 64 -12.11 13.36 -2.25
N VAL A 65 -10.95 12.77 -1.92
CA VAL A 65 -10.87 11.56 -1.09
C VAL A 65 -10.12 11.83 0.21
N LEU A 66 -10.56 11.19 1.28
CA LEU A 66 -9.89 11.12 2.58
C LEU A 66 -9.45 9.67 2.84
N ASP A 67 -8.14 9.43 2.96
CA ASP A 67 -7.53 8.12 3.23
C ASP A 67 -7.20 8.00 4.72
N ILE A 68 -8.05 7.31 5.48
CA ILE A 68 -7.88 7.09 6.93
C ILE A 68 -7.17 5.76 7.16
N GLY A 69 -6.07 5.78 7.93
CA GLY A 69 -5.26 4.58 8.15
C GLY A 69 -4.41 4.21 6.93
N SER A 70 -3.84 5.23 6.29
CA SER A 70 -3.18 5.14 4.97
C SER A 70 -1.95 4.21 4.91
N ASN A 71 -1.38 3.81 6.05
CA ASN A 71 -0.17 2.97 6.14
C ASN A 71 0.97 3.62 5.32
N MET A 72 1.47 2.97 4.26
CA MET A 72 2.50 3.53 3.36
C MET A 72 1.96 4.57 2.36
N GLY A 73 0.67 4.92 2.42
CA GLY A 73 0.04 5.90 1.55
C GLY A 73 -0.18 5.44 0.11
N LEU A 74 0.01 4.14 -0.18
CA LEU A 74 -0.06 3.61 -1.55
C LEU A 74 -1.48 3.73 -2.14
N VAL A 75 -2.51 3.63 -1.30
CA VAL A 75 -3.91 3.89 -1.68
C VAL A 75 -4.08 5.33 -2.13
N SER A 76 -3.63 6.30 -1.34
CA SER A 76 -3.66 7.72 -1.71
C SER A 76 -2.93 7.99 -3.02
N ILE A 77 -1.74 7.42 -3.21
CA ILE A 77 -0.98 7.56 -4.47
C ILE A 77 -1.78 6.99 -5.65
N TYR A 78 -2.32 5.78 -5.52
CA TYR A 78 -3.10 5.15 -6.57
C TYR A 78 -4.35 5.96 -6.95
N LEU A 79 -5.04 6.53 -5.96
CA LEU A 79 -6.24 7.36 -6.18
C LEU A 79 -5.96 8.62 -7.00
N THR A 80 -4.74 9.17 -6.97
CA THR A 80 -4.40 10.42 -7.69
C THR A 80 -4.55 10.32 -9.22
N ASP A 81 -4.64 9.11 -9.76
CA ASP A 81 -4.91 8.85 -11.18
C ASP A 81 -6.41 8.97 -11.53
N TYR A 82 -7.30 8.93 -10.53
CA TYR A 82 -8.76 8.84 -10.74
C TYR A 82 -9.53 10.03 -10.21
N VAL A 83 -9.08 10.65 -9.11
CA VAL A 83 -9.82 11.70 -8.41
C VAL A 83 -9.15 13.06 -8.54
N LYS A 84 -9.81 14.11 -8.05
CA LYS A 84 -9.25 15.47 -8.04
C LYS A 84 -7.95 15.48 -7.22
N LYS A 85 -6.91 16.08 -7.79
CA LYS A 85 -5.62 16.32 -7.14
C LYS A 85 -5.70 17.51 -6.19
#